data_AF-A0A7J6GPQ8-F1
#
_entry.id   AF-A0A7J6GPQ8-F1
#
_cell.length_a   1.000
_cell.length_b   1.000
_cell.length_c   1.000
_cell.angle_alpha   90.00
_cell.angle_beta   90.00
_cell.angle_gamma   90.00
#
_symmetry.space_group_name_H-M   'P 1'
#
loop_
_entity.id
_entity.type
_entity.pdbx_description
1 polymer ?
#
loop_
_entity_poly.entity_id
_entity_poly.type
_entity_poly.pdbx_seq_one_letter_code
_entity_poly.pdbx_strand_id
1 'polypeptide(L)'
;MKNAQNSMMRGMELKQCVNSTLCLEKKPKLVVGLRGSTSNIFVDNAAYRDFLFQTFQVSSSGMESFAMVMTSLSSGFAVLLVDKKEQINTIELFGMCQPYKISNSDFPNLEKRKR
;
A
#
# COMPACT_ATOMS: atom_id res chain seq x y z
N MET A 1 -4.56 -7.59 19.43
CA MET A 1 -5.46 -6.69 18.68
C MET A 1 -5.27 -6.71 17.15
N LYS A 2 -4.65 -7.74 16.55
CA LYS A 2 -4.35 -7.77 15.09
C LYS A 2 -5.55 -8.14 14.19
N ASN A 3 -6.66 -8.63 14.75
CA ASN A 3 -7.75 -9.23 13.98
C ASN A 3 -9.03 -8.37 13.87
N ALA A 4 -9.16 -7.26 14.62
CA ALA A 4 -10.42 -6.50 14.65
C ALA A 4 -10.54 -5.47 13.51
N GLN A 5 -9.43 -4.89 13.05
CA GLN A 5 -9.47 -3.85 12.01
C GLN A 5 -9.72 -4.44 10.61
N ASN A 6 -9.38 -5.72 10.42
CA ASN A 6 -9.45 -6.40 9.12
C ASN A 6 -10.85 -6.94 8.80
N SER A 7 -11.70 -7.17 9.80
CA SER A 7 -13.09 -7.61 9.59
C SER A 7 -14.04 -6.46 9.24
N MET A 8 -13.81 -5.26 9.81
CA MET A 8 -14.68 -4.10 9.58
C MET A 8 -14.58 -3.54 8.15
N MET A 9 -13.39 -3.60 7.52
CA MET A 9 -13.16 -3.00 6.20
C MET A 9 -13.52 -3.91 5.01
N ARG A 10 -13.57 -5.24 5.20
CA ARG A 10 -13.78 -6.21 4.10
C ARG A 10 -15.21 -6.24 3.53
N GLY A 11 -16.15 -5.49 4.10
CA GLY A 11 -17.55 -5.45 3.68
C GLY A 11 -18.11 -4.05 3.42
N MET A 12 -17.27 -3.01 3.40
CA MET A 12 -17.74 -1.66 3.12
C MET A 12 -17.97 -1.47 1.63
N GLU A 13 -19.23 -1.23 1.26
CA GLU A 13 -19.59 -0.89 -0.11
C GLU A 13 -19.49 0.61 -0.35
N LEU A 14 -18.73 0.98 -1.38
CA LEU A 14 -18.64 2.35 -1.85
C LEU A 14 -19.71 2.62 -2.90
N LYS A 15 -20.34 3.80 -2.81
CA LYS A 15 -21.30 4.28 -3.82
C LYS A 15 -20.55 4.62 -5.12
N GLN A 16 -21.15 4.28 -6.25
CA GLN A 16 -20.60 4.62 -7.58
C GLN A 16 -20.77 6.10 -7.93
N CYS A 17 -21.85 6.71 -7.44
CA CYS A 17 -22.21 8.09 -7.72
C CYS A 17 -22.33 8.88 -6.41
N VAL A 18 -21.83 10.11 -6.42
CA VAL A 18 -22.05 11.07 -5.33
C VAL A 18 -23.34 11.85 -5.56
N ASN A 19 -23.64 12.17 -6.83
CA ASN A 19 -24.89 12.79 -7.29
C ASN A 19 -25.28 12.22 -8.68
N SER A 20 -26.45 12.55 -9.21
CA SER A 20 -26.98 12.04 -10.50
C SER A 20 -26.07 12.28 -11.70
N THR A 21 -25.23 13.32 -11.65
CA THR A 21 -24.29 13.69 -12.73
C THR A 21 -22.84 13.31 -12.45
N LEU A 22 -22.48 12.93 -11.21
CA LEU A 22 -21.09 12.67 -10.82
C LEU A 22 -20.93 11.22 -10.38
N CYS A 23 -20.64 10.36 -11.37
CA CYS A 23 -20.50 8.92 -11.22
C CYS A 23 -19.15 8.43 -11.75
N LEU A 24 -18.59 7.41 -11.12
CA LEU A 24 -17.46 6.65 -11.66
C LEU A 24 -17.95 5.70 -12.76
N GLU A 25 -17.10 5.42 -13.74
CA GLU A 25 -17.40 4.47 -14.83
C GLU A 25 -17.69 3.06 -14.31
N LYS A 26 -16.98 2.63 -13.26
CA LYS A 26 -17.20 1.35 -12.58
C LYS A 26 -17.39 1.58 -11.09
N LYS A 27 -18.22 0.75 -10.45
CA LYS A 27 -18.38 0.76 -8.99
C LYS A 27 -17.01 0.54 -8.34
N PRO A 28 -16.54 1.49 -7.49
CA PRO A 28 -15.23 1.38 -6.87
C PRO A 28 -15.19 0.19 -5.91
N LYS A 29 -14.08 -0.54 -5.94
CA LYS A 29 -13.84 -1.68 -5.05
C LYS A 29 -12.94 -1.26 -3.91
N LEU A 30 -13.34 -1.56 -2.68
CA LEU A 30 -12.49 -1.37 -1.52
C LEU A 30 -11.73 -2.66 -1.25
N VAL A 31 -10.40 -2.58 -1.18
CA VAL A 31 -9.55 -3.71 -0.80
C VAL A 31 -8.60 -3.27 0.31
N VAL A 32 -8.28 -4.21 1.20
CA VAL A 32 -7.26 -3.99 2.22
C VAL A 32 -5.92 -4.40 1.61
N GLY A 33 -5.03 -3.42 1.44
CA GLY A 33 -3.69 -3.64 0.90
C GLY A 33 -2.82 -4.46 1.86
N LEU A 34 -1.82 -5.16 1.32
CA LEU A 34 -0.91 -5.98 2.12
C LEU A 34 0.11 -5.11 2.86
N ARG A 35 1.09 -4.60 2.12
CA ARG A 35 2.15 -3.71 2.63
C ARG A 35 2.39 -2.59 1.64
N GLY A 36 2.68 -1.43 2.19
CA GLY A 36 3.04 -0.24 1.43
C GLY A 36 4.51 0.12 1.66
N SER A 37 5.15 0.69 0.65
CA SER A 37 6.51 1.26 0.75
C SER A 37 6.53 2.71 0.31
N THR A 38 7.41 3.51 0.93
CA THR A 38 7.78 4.81 0.36
C THR A 38 8.99 4.64 -0.55
N SER A 39 9.05 5.39 -1.65
CA SER A 39 10.23 5.49 -2.51
C SER A 39 10.29 6.88 -3.13
N ASN A 40 11.46 7.51 -3.18
CA ASN A 40 11.66 8.81 -3.86
C ASN A 40 11.71 8.72 -5.39
N ILE A 41 11.31 7.58 -5.96
CA ILE A 41 11.28 7.30 -7.39
C ILE A 41 9.88 6.86 -7.80
N PHE A 42 9.48 7.21 -9.02
CA PHE A 42 8.30 6.65 -9.65
C PHE A 42 8.62 5.26 -10.19
N VAL A 43 7.95 4.23 -9.68
CA VAL A 43 8.19 2.84 -10.07
C VAL A 43 7.28 2.44 -11.24
N ASP A 44 7.77 2.62 -12.46
CA ASP A 44 7.15 2.09 -13.69
C ASP A 44 8.04 1.04 -14.36
N ASN A 45 8.38 0.02 -13.58
CA ASN A 45 9.15 -1.12 -14.07
C ASN A 45 8.52 -2.39 -13.54
N ALA A 46 7.99 -3.22 -14.44
CA ALA A 46 7.30 -4.46 -14.06
C ALA A 46 8.21 -5.39 -13.24
N ALA A 47 9.44 -5.63 -13.70
CA ALA A 47 10.39 -6.50 -13.01
C ALA A 47 10.76 -5.99 -11.61
N TYR A 48 10.84 -4.67 -11.43
CA TYR A 48 11.10 -4.10 -10.12
C TYR A 48 9.89 -4.20 -9.19
N ARG A 49 8.66 -4.00 -9.70
CA ARG A 49 7.44 -4.26 -8.93
C ARG A 49 7.34 -5.71 -8.49
N ASP A 50 7.66 -6.65 -9.38
CA ASP A 50 7.66 -8.08 -9.06
C ASP A 50 8.69 -8.41 -7.98
N PHE A 51 9.89 -7.83 -8.06
CA PHE A 51 10.91 -7.96 -7.03
C PHE A 51 10.43 -7.44 -5.67
N LEU A 52 9.81 -6.25 -5.62
CA LEU A 52 9.28 -5.66 -4.39
C LEU A 52 8.18 -6.54 -3.78
N PHE A 53 7.31 -7.10 -4.61
CA PHE A 53 6.26 -7.99 -4.17
C PHE A 53 6.81 -9.32 -3.65
N GLN A 54 7.70 -9.99 -4.39
CA GLN A 54 8.25 -11.29 -4.02
C GLN A 54 9.14 -11.21 -2.78
N THR A 55 9.89 -10.13 -2.62
CA THR A 55 10.86 -9.97 -1.52
C THR A 55 10.19 -9.40 -0.27
N PHE A 56 9.38 -8.35 -0.42
CA PHE A 56 8.87 -7.58 0.72
C PHE A 56 7.35 -7.67 0.91
N GLN A 57 6.64 -8.35 -0.01
CA GLN A 57 5.17 -8.40 -0.06
C GLN A 57 4.54 -6.99 -0.17
N VAL A 58 5.25 -6.07 -0.82
CA VAL A 58 4.78 -4.70 -1.07
C VAL A 58 3.83 -4.71 -2.26
N SER A 59 2.58 -4.29 -2.04
CA SER A 59 1.54 -4.19 -3.08
C SER A 59 1.41 -2.78 -3.65
N SER A 60 1.78 -1.75 -2.88
CA SER A 60 1.81 -0.37 -3.34
C SER A 60 3.06 0.36 -2.89
N SER A 61 3.61 1.19 -3.78
CA SER A 61 4.70 2.11 -3.48
C SER A 61 4.28 3.52 -3.83
N GLY A 62 4.42 4.46 -2.90
CA GLY A 62 4.13 5.88 -3.09
C GLY A 62 5.34 6.73 -2.70
N MET A 63 5.40 8.00 -3.11
CA MET A 63 6.55 8.85 -2.78
C MET A 63 6.49 9.34 -1.32
N GLU A 64 5.38 9.91 -0.89
CA GLU A 64 5.31 10.62 0.39
C GLU A 64 4.40 9.93 1.41
N SER A 65 3.28 9.36 0.95
CA SER A 65 2.17 8.93 1.81
C SER A 65 2.60 7.88 2.86
N PHE A 66 3.42 6.92 2.45
CA PHE A 66 3.90 5.85 3.35
C PHE A 66 4.96 6.35 4.34
N ALA A 67 5.71 7.41 4.00
CA ALA A 67 6.64 8.05 4.93
C ALA A 67 5.88 8.79 6.04
N MET A 68 4.77 9.48 5.70
CA MET A 68 3.89 10.10 6.70
C MET A 68 3.34 9.07 7.68
N VAL A 69 2.89 7.90 7.20
CA VAL A 69 2.41 6.83 8.07
C VAL A 69 3.50 6.32 9.00
N MET A 70 4.72 6.14 8.52
CA MET A 70 5.84 5.73 9.36
C MET A 70 6.07 6.72 10.51
N THR A 71 6.09 8.02 10.20
CA THR A 71 6.29 9.07 11.21
C THR A 71 5.13 9.13 12.20
N SER A 72 3.88 9.13 11.74
CA SER A 72 2.72 9.17 12.64
C SER A 72 2.66 7.96 13.58
N LEU A 73 3.00 6.77 13.07
CA LEU A 73 3.09 5.56 13.90
C LEU A 73 4.23 5.63 14.92
N SER A 74 5.39 6.20 14.54
CA SER A 74 6.49 6.41 15.48
C SER A 74 6.11 7.37 16.62
N SER A 75 5.22 8.32 16.33
CA SER A 75 4.65 9.26 17.30
C SER A 75 3.43 8.73 18.06
N GLY A 76 3.00 7.48 17.81
CA GLY A 76 1.88 6.85 18.52
C GLY A 76 0.48 7.21 18.01
N PHE A 77 0.37 7.87 16.85
CA PHE A 77 -0.92 8.23 16.26
C PHE A 77 -1.40 7.18 15.25
N ALA A 78 -2.68 6.83 15.33
CA ALA A 78 -3.31 5.97 14.34
C ALA A 78 -3.55 6.73 13.03
N VAL A 79 -3.14 6.14 11.91
CA VAL A 79 -3.35 6.70 10.56
C VAL A 79 -3.98 5.65 9.65
N LEU A 80 -4.85 6.10 8.75
CA LEU A 80 -5.39 5.33 7.65
C LEU A 80 -4.90 5.94 6.34
N LEU A 81 -4.24 5.15 5.50
CA LEU A 81 -3.91 5.55 4.13
C LEU A 81 -4.95 4.99 3.17
N VAL A 82 -5.36 5.85 2.23
CA VAL A 82 -6.29 5.56 1.16
C VAL A 82 -5.57 5.84 -0.15
N ASP A 83 -5.32 4.80 -0.94
CA ASP A 83 -4.63 4.90 -2.22
C ASP A 83 -5.58 4.49 -3.36
N LYS A 84 -5.64 5.28 -4.44
CA LYS A 84 -6.47 4.99 -5.60
C LYS A 84 -5.61 4.34 -6.68
N LYS A 85 -5.92 3.09 -7.01
CA LYS A 85 -5.35 2.40 -8.18
C LYS A 85 -6.21 2.72 -9.40
N GLU A 86 -5.78 3.73 -10.15
CA GLU A 86 -6.48 4.24 -11.33
C GLU A 86 -6.77 3.15 -12.37
N GLN A 87 -5.84 2.23 -12.60
CA GLN A 87 -6.02 1.18 -13.62
C GLN A 87 -7.14 0.17 -13.31
N ILE A 88 -7.62 0.07 -12.06
CA ILE A 88 -8.57 -0.98 -11.67
C ILE A 88 -9.76 -0.47 -10.84
N ASN A 89 -10.01 0.84 -10.80
CA ASN A 89 -11.06 1.48 -9.98
C ASN A 89 -11.13 0.89 -8.55
N THR A 90 -9.95 0.64 -7.99
CA THR A 90 -9.78 -0.01 -6.69
C THR A 90 -9.16 0.99 -5.73
N ILE A 91 -9.74 1.07 -4.54
CA ILE A 91 -9.22 1.84 -3.42
C ILE A 91 -8.55 0.86 -2.48
N GLU A 92 -7.25 1.02 -2.27
CA GLU A 92 -6.48 0.24 -1.32
C GLU A 92 -6.42 0.98 0.02
N LEU A 93 -6.84 0.29 1.08
CA LEU A 93 -6.69 0.75 2.45
C LEU A 93 -5.47 0.10 3.08
N PHE A 94 -4.57 0.91 3.62
CA PHE A 94 -3.44 0.45 4.40
C PHE A 94 -3.67 0.78 5.88
N GLY A 95 -3.66 -0.27 6.70
CA GLY A 95 -3.80 -0.17 8.16
C GLY A 95 -2.49 0.09 8.89
N MET A 96 -2.49 -0.10 10.21
CA MET A 96 -1.32 0.09 11.06
C MET A 96 -0.12 -0.74 10.57
N CYS A 97 0.96 -0.06 10.17
CA CYS A 97 2.20 -0.74 9.77
C CYS A 97 2.81 -1.47 10.95
N GLN A 98 3.26 -2.70 10.70
CA GLN A 98 4.33 -3.29 11.51
C GLN A 98 5.66 -2.90 10.86
N PRO A 99 6.65 -2.38 11.60
CA PRO A 99 7.96 -2.10 11.03
C PRO A 99 8.57 -3.41 10.51
N TYR A 100 8.91 -3.45 9.22
CA TYR A 100 9.64 -4.56 8.62
C TYR A 100 11.13 -4.36 8.89
N LYS A 101 11.76 -5.31 9.58
CA LYS A 101 13.22 -5.30 9.78
C LYS A 101 13.88 -5.86 8.54
N ILE A 102 14.63 -5.01 7.84
CA ILE A 102 15.48 -5.43 6.73
C ILE A 102 16.64 -6.25 7.29
N SER A 103 16.89 -7.39 6.66
CA SER A 103 17.95 -8.34 6.98
C SER A 103 18.82 -8.63 5.76
N ASN A 104 20.04 -9.10 5.97
CA ASN A 104 20.94 -9.46 4.87
C ASN A 104 20.36 -10.60 4.00
N SER A 105 19.51 -11.46 4.57
CA SER A 105 18.78 -12.49 3.83
C SER A 105 17.78 -11.95 2.81
N ASP A 106 17.30 -10.71 2.96
CA ASP A 106 16.40 -10.09 1.99
C ASP A 106 17.13 -9.69 0.69
N PHE A 107 18.47 -9.60 0.73
CA PHE A 107 19.28 -9.19 -0.42
C PHE A 107 20.46 -10.14 -0.69
N PRO A 108 20.18 -11.40 -1.04
CA PRO A 108 21.21 -12.44 -1.15
C PRO A 108 22.25 -12.19 -2.25
N ASN A 109 22.02 -11.23 -3.16
CA ASN A 109 22.90 -10.94 -4.30
C ASN A 109 23.46 -9.51 -4.33
N LEU A 110 23.24 -8.68 -3.30
CA LEU A 110 23.80 -7.31 -3.27
C LEU A 110 25.33 -7.30 -3.23
N GLU A 111 25.93 -8.31 -2.61
CA GLU A 111 27.39 -8.41 -2.47
C GLU A 111 28.11 -8.69 -3.80
N LYS A 112 27.40 -9.24 -4.80
CA LYS A 112 27.91 -9.46 -6.17
C LYS A 112 27.74 -8.23 -7.09
N ARG A 113 27.14 -7.14 -6.60
CA ARG A 113 26.88 -5.89 -7.33
C ARG A 113 27.67 -4.69 -6.81
N LYS A 114 28.71 -4.90 -5.99
CA LYS A 114 29.79 -3.90 -5.87
C LYS A 114 30.63 -3.96 -7.14
N ARG A 115 30.25 -3.16 -8.15
CA ARG A 115 31.19 -2.72 -9.19
C ARG A 115 31.84 -1.43 -8.72
#